data_AF-A0A9E2CDG1-F1
#
_entry.id   AF-A0A9E2CDG1-F1
#
_cell.length_a   1.000
_cell.length_b   1.000
_cell.length_c   1.000
_cell.angle_alpha   90.00
_cell.angle_beta   90.00
_cell.angle_gamma   90.00
#
_symmetry.space_group_name_H-M   'P 1'
#
loop_
_entity.id
_entity.type
_entity.pdbx_description
1 polymer ?
#
loop_
_entity_poly.entity_id
_entity_poly.type
_entity_poly.pdbx_seq_one_letter_code
_entity_poly.pdbx_strand_id
1 'polypeptide(L)' 'MEIGNWIKKLMCKQVPVKVLVVISVNTIECAYCHASIKTGTYAVQCPFCYAVHHAECWKEGRGCGVFGCKCSPKRKG' A
#
# COMPACT_ATOMS: atom_id res chain seq x y z
N MET A 1 -13.85 -6.52 -26.85
CA MET A 1 -13.51 -5.16 -26.38
C MET A 1 -13.47 -5.16 -24.85
N GLU A 2 -12.31 -5.41 -24.24
CA GLU A 2 -12.17 -5.41 -22.76
C GLU A 2 -11.60 -4.07 -22.27
N ILE A 3 -12.44 -3.03 -22.26
CA ILE A 3 -12.10 -1.72 -21.67
C ILE A 3 -11.77 -1.87 -20.16
N GLY A 4 -12.22 -2.96 -19.51
CA GLY A 4 -12.04 -3.21 -18.07
C GLY A 4 -10.65 -3.69 -17.63
N ASN A 5 -9.80 -4.21 -18.52
CA ASN A 5 -8.54 -4.84 -18.10
C ASN A 5 -7.40 -3.82 -17.88
N TRP A 6 -7.43 -2.67 -18.58
CA TRP A 6 -6.51 -1.56 -18.30
C TRP A 6 -6.87 -0.78 -17.05
N ILE A 7 -8.16 -0.58 -16.74
CA ILE A 7 -8.59 0.09 -15.50
C ILE A 7 -8.08 -0.68 -14.27
N LYS A 8 -8.21 -2.01 -14.24
CA LYS A 8 -7.65 -2.85 -13.16
C LYS A 8 -6.14 -2.69 -12.98
N LYS A 9 -5.38 -2.47 -14.07
CA LYS A 9 -3.92 -2.32 -14.06
C LYS A 9 -3.49 -0.92 -13.57
N LEU A 10 -4.33 0.09 -13.80
CA LEU A 10 -4.13 1.47 -13.33
C LEU A 10 -4.42 1.61 -11.83
N MET A 11 -5.33 0.80 -11.26
CA MET A 11 -5.80 0.94 -9.87
C MET A 11 -4.74 0.73 -8.77
N CYS A 12 -3.64 0.06 -9.05
CA CYS A 12 -2.55 -0.14 -8.06
C CYS A 12 -1.26 0.64 -8.38
N LYS A 13 -1.13 1.17 -9.60
CA LYS A 13 0.05 1.95 -10.02
C LYS A 13 -0.19 3.47 -10.07
N GLN A 14 -1.44 3.90 -10.24
CA GLN A 14 -1.81 5.31 -10.49
C GLN A 14 -2.98 5.81 -9.66
N VAL A 15 -3.50 5.02 -8.72
CA VAL A 15 -4.46 5.55 -7.74
C VAL A 15 -3.69 6.45 -6.78
N PRO A 16 -4.22 7.65 -6.44
CA PRO A 16 -3.70 8.41 -5.32
C PRO A 16 -3.85 7.54 -4.09
N VAL A 17 -2.75 6.88 -3.70
CA VAL A 17 -2.62 6.32 -2.37
C VAL A 17 -2.96 7.45 -1.42
N LYS A 18 -3.96 7.24 -0.55
CA LYS A 18 -4.26 8.23 0.48
C LYS A 18 -3.01 8.32 1.34
N VAL A 19 -2.27 9.40 1.13
CA VAL A 19 -1.20 9.81 2.01
C VAL A 19 -1.91 10.35 3.24
N LEU A 20 -1.89 9.56 4.30
CA LEU A 20 -2.47 9.94 5.58
C LEU A 20 -1.33 10.42 6.48
N VAL A 21 -1.60 11.47 7.25
CA VAL A 21 -0.80 11.76 8.42
C VAL A 21 -1.30 10.83 9.52
N VAL A 22 -0.41 10.00 10.05
CA VAL A 22 -0.78 9.07 11.12
C VAL A 22 -0.92 9.84 12.43
N ILE A 23 -2.11 9.84 13.00
CA ILE A 23 -2.40 10.30 14.37
C ILE A 23 -3.04 9.13 15.12
N SER A 24 -2.20 8.27 15.70
CA SER A 24 -2.65 7.08 16.43
C SER A 24 -2.02 7.04 17.82
N VAL A 25 -2.84 6.70 18.82
CA VAL A 25 -2.37 6.37 20.18
C VAL A 25 -1.92 4.91 20.29
N ASN A 26 -2.28 4.09 19.31
CA ASN A 26 -1.88 2.69 19.19
C ASN A 26 -0.76 2.53 18.16
N THR A 27 0.11 1.56 18.38
CA THR A 27 1.16 1.20 17.41
C THR A 27 0.54 0.64 16.14
N ILE A 28 0.84 1.24 15.00
CA ILE A 28 0.49 0.73 13.67
C ILE A 28 1.77 0.15 13.06
N GLU A 29 1.72 -1.08 12.57
CA GLU A 29 2.85 -1.74 11.93
C GLU A 29 2.79 -1.61 10.40
N CYS A 30 3.95 -1.39 9.79
CA CYS A 30 4.09 -1.42 8.34
C CYS A 30 3.96 -2.86 7.84
N ALA A 31 2.99 -3.11 6.94
CA ALA A 31 2.79 -4.43 6.35
C ALA A 31 3.84 -4.82 5.28
N TYR A 32 5.00 -4.17 5.25
CA TYR A 32 6.16 -4.53 4.42
C TYR A 32 7.38 -4.86 5.28
N CYS A 33 7.80 -3.94 6.16
CA CYS A 33 9.00 -4.12 7.00
C CYS A 33 8.68 -4.56 8.43
N HIS A 34 7.41 -4.62 8.82
CA HIS A 34 6.92 -4.96 10.17
C HIS A 34 7.39 -4.01 11.29
N ALA A 35 8.05 -2.91 10.94
CA ALA A 35 8.38 -1.86 11.90
C ALA A 35 7.18 -0.94 12.16
N SER A 36 7.18 -0.29 13.34
CA SER A 36 6.14 0.67 13.70
C SER A 36 6.17 1.92 12.81
N ILE A 37 4.99 2.44 12.51
CA ILE A 37 4.80 3.72 11.82
C ILE A 37 4.66 4.80 12.87
N LYS A 38 5.55 5.79 12.83
CA LYS A 38 5.56 6.91 13.78
C LYS A 38 4.41 7.87 13.52
N THR A 39 3.77 8.32 14.59
CA THR A 39 2.81 9.44 14.56
C THR A 39 3.46 10.68 13.92
N GLY A 40 2.68 11.43 13.16
CA GLY A 40 3.14 12.64 12.45
C GLY A 40 3.92 12.35 11.16
N THR A 41 4.07 11.08 10.75
CA THR A 41 4.71 10.72 9.48
C THR A 41 3.68 10.39 8.39
N TYR A 42 4.11 10.52 7.14
CA TYR A 42 3.32 10.11 6.00
C TYR A 42 3.30 8.59 5.86
N ALA A 43 2.10 8.04 5.81
CA ALA A 43 1.87 6.63 5.54
C ALA A 43 0.93 6.47 4.34
N VAL A 44 1.04 5.31 3.72
CA VAL A 44 0.16 4.88 2.63
C VAL A 44 -0.75 3.79 3.16
N GLN A 45 -2.06 3.97 3.01
CA GLN A 45 -3.02 2.90 3.24
C GLN A 45 -3.36 2.21 1.91
N CYS A 46 -3.27 0.88 1.86
CA CYS A 46 -3.68 0.11 0.70
C CYS A 46 -5.19 0.27 0.43
N PRO A 47 -5.62 0.65 -0.79
CA PRO A 47 -7.04 0.85 -1.09
C PRO A 47 -7.86 -0.44 -1.17
N PHE A 48 -7.23 -1.61 -1.11
CA PHE A 48 -7.92 -2.91 -1.23
C PHE A 48 -7.98 -3.71 0.08
N CYS A 49 -6.88 -3.73 0.85
CA CYS A 49 -6.82 -4.49 2.10
C CYS A 49 -6.65 -3.61 3.33
N TYR A 50 -6.56 -2.29 3.15
CA TYR A 50 -6.43 -1.29 4.21
C TYR A 50 -5.20 -1.42 5.13
N ALA A 51 -4.29 -2.35 4.83
CA ALA A 51 -2.99 -2.43 5.45
C ALA A 51 -2.21 -1.13 5.23
N VAL A 52 -1.46 -0.73 6.26
CA VAL A 52 -0.71 0.53 6.27
C VAL A 52 0.77 0.25 5.98
N HIS A 53 1.39 1.13 5.22
CA HIS A 53 2.78 1.07 4.82
C HIS A 53 3.46 2.42 5.08
N HIS A 54 4.75 2.43 5.41
CA HIS A 54 5.52 3.66 5.22
C HIS A 54 5.45 4.05 3.74
N ALA A 55 5.43 5.36 3.45
CA ALA A 55 5.39 5.84 2.08
C ALA A 55 6.59 5.30 1.24
N GLU A 56 7.76 5.19 1.86
CA GLU A 56 8.96 4.62 1.26
C GLU A 56 8.83 3.12 0.99
N CYS A 57 8.42 2.34 1.99
CA CYS A 57 8.20 0.90 1.84
C CYS A 57 7.16 0.57 0.76
N TRP A 58 6.11 1.39 0.61
CA TRP A 58 5.15 1.23 -0.49
C TRP A 58 5.81 1.40 -1.86
N LYS A 59 6.71 2.39 -2.00
CA LYS A 59 7.45 2.67 -3.23
C LYS A 59 8.45 1.55 -3.54
N GLU A 60 9.25 1.15 -2.56
CA GLU A 60 10.24 0.06 -2.67
C GLU A 60 9.58 -1.27 -3.00
N GLY A 61 8.52 -1.61 -2.25
CA GLY A 61 7.71 -2.79 -2.45
C GLY A 61 6.92 -2.75 -3.76
N ARG A 62 6.85 -1.61 -4.46
CA ARG A 62 6.03 -1.39 -5.67
C ARG A 62 4.56 -1.77 -5.47
N GLY A 63 4.04 -1.51 -4.26
CA GLY A 63 2.69 -1.85 -3.85
C GLY A 63 2.62 -2.47 -2.46
N CYS A 64 1.55 -3.25 -2.22
CA CYS A 64 1.22 -3.82 -0.92
C CYS A 64 2.11 -5.02 -0.59
N GLY A 65 2.73 -5.01 0.60
CA GLY A 65 3.50 -6.15 1.12
C GLY A 65 2.67 -7.37 1.55
N VAL A 66 1.34 -7.24 1.64
CA VAL A 66 0.44 -8.34 2.03
C VAL A 66 0.31 -9.37 0.92
N PHE A 67 0.61 -10.64 1.24
CA PHE A 67 0.49 -11.76 0.32
C PHE A 67 -0.95 -11.89 -0.22
N GLY A 68 -1.10 -12.08 -1.52
CA GLY A 68 -2.41 -12.25 -2.17
C GLY A 68 -3.22 -10.95 -2.34
N CYS A 69 -2.75 -9.80 -1.85
CA CYS A 69 -3.43 -8.52 -2.06
C CYS A 69 -3.45 -8.13 -3.54
N LYS A 70 -4.54 -7.50 -4.00
CA LYS A 70 -4.68 -7.01 -5.39
C LYS A 70 -3.63 -5.98 -5.79
N CYS A 71 -3.10 -5.22 -4.83
CA CYS A 71 -1.97 -4.32 -5.04
C CYS A 71 -0.62 -4.89 -4.65
N SER A 72 -0.54 -6.18 -4.30
CA SER A 72 0.74 -6.83 -4.14
C SER A 72 1.38 -7.06 -5.53
N PRO A 73 2.68 -6.79 -5.70
CA PRO A 73 3.37 -7.11 -6.94
C PRO A 73 3.26 -8.60 -7.24
N LYS A 74 3.01 -8.95 -8.50
CA LYS A 74 3.17 -10.34 -8.93
C LYS A 74 4.65 -10.69 -8.84
N ARG A 75 5.05 -11.49 -7.85
CA ARG A 75 6.37 -12.13 -7.84
C ARG A 75 6.38 -13.12 -9.00
N LYS A 76 7.34 -12.96 -9.92
CA LYS A 76 7.65 -14.02 -10.88
C LYS A 76 8.43 -15.07 -10.08
N GLY A 77 7.80 -16.21 -9.84
CA GLY A 77 8.53 -17.40 -9.41
C GLY A 77 9.45 -17.87 -10.53
#